data_AF-A0A3B0X0C5-F1
#
_entry.id   AF-A0A3B0X0C5-F1
#
_cell.length_a   1.000
_cell.length_b   1.000
_cell.length_c   1.000
_cell.angle_alpha   90.00
_cell.angle_beta   90.00
_cell.angle_gamma   90.00
#
_symmetry.space_group_name_H-M   'P 1'
#
loop_
_entity.id
_entity.type
_entity.pdbx_description
1 polymer ?
#
loop_
_entity_poly.entity_id
_entity_poly.type
_entity_poly.pdbx_seq_one_letter_code
_entity_poly.pdbx_strand_id
1 'polypeptide(L)'
;MNIFILNTGRCGSTTFIKACKHINNYTSTHESLIKLTGKKRLAYPLNHIEADNRLSWFLGRLDQKYANNAFYVHLSRNRQQTTESFCKREHSGIIKSYKEGVLLGGEQQGIEEIVEDYIETVETNIALFLKDKTNKMIFNLENASDDFEIFWHKISARGDRQRAIKEWRTIYNASD
;
A
#
# COMPACT_ATOMS: atom_id res chain seq x y z
N MET A 1 -12.36 13.04 -4.62
CA MET A 1 -10.90 12.94 -4.41
C MET A 1 -10.50 11.48 -4.48
N ASN A 2 -9.39 11.13 -5.14
CA ASN A 2 -8.90 9.74 -5.12
C ASN A 2 -7.92 9.55 -3.98
N ILE A 3 -7.84 8.32 -3.48
CA ILE A 3 -7.05 7.95 -2.32
C ILE A 3 -6.14 6.77 -2.71
N PHE A 4 -4.86 6.89 -2.42
CA PHE A 4 -3.88 5.87 -2.75
C PHE A 4 -3.15 5.38 -1.50
N ILE A 5 -3.22 4.07 -1.26
CA ILE A 5 -2.53 3.40 -0.15
C ILE A 5 -1.20 2.88 -0.68
N LEU A 6 -0.14 3.66 -0.49
CA LEU A 6 1.23 3.35 -0.90
C LEU A 6 1.91 2.51 0.17
N ASN A 7 2.52 1.40 -0.23
CA ASN A 7 3.15 0.46 0.68
C ASN A 7 4.14 -0.49 -0.01
N THR A 8 5.00 -1.12 0.78
CA THR A 8 5.89 -2.22 0.39
C THR A 8 5.15 -3.53 0.06
N GLY A 9 3.98 -3.72 0.66
CA GLY A 9 3.28 -5.00 0.74
C GLY A 9 3.52 -5.67 2.09
N ARG A 10 2.70 -6.66 2.44
CA ARG A 10 2.77 -7.38 3.74
C ARG A 10 2.60 -6.50 4.99
N CYS A 11 2.01 -5.32 4.82
CA CYS A 11 1.72 -4.33 5.85
C CYS A 11 0.22 -4.13 6.12
N GLY A 12 -0.64 -5.09 5.72
CA GLY A 12 -2.09 -5.04 6.00
C GLY A 12 -2.95 -4.32 4.95
N SER A 13 -2.45 -4.05 3.75
CA SER A 13 -3.20 -3.39 2.67
C SER A 13 -4.52 -4.10 2.30
N THR A 14 -4.58 -5.43 2.39
CA THR A 14 -5.81 -6.20 2.17
C THR A 14 -6.86 -5.91 3.24
N THR A 15 -6.47 -5.86 4.52
CA THR A 15 -7.36 -5.50 5.63
C THR A 15 -7.80 -4.05 5.52
N PHE A 16 -6.90 -3.16 5.08
CA PHE A 16 -7.25 -1.76 4.80
C PHE A 16 -8.41 -1.65 3.81
N ILE A 17 -8.35 -2.37 2.68
CA ILE A 17 -9.41 -2.36 1.69
C ILE A 17 -10.67 -3.03 2.21
N LYS A 18 -10.58 -4.12 3.00
CA LYS A 18 -11.76 -4.72 3.66
C LYS A 18 -12.46 -3.71 4.57
N ALA A 19 -11.72 -2.96 5.39
CA ALA A 19 -12.27 -1.89 6.22
C ALA A 19 -12.95 -0.79 5.37
N CYS A 20 -12.33 -0.41 4.24
CA CYS A 20 -12.89 0.58 3.33
C CYS A 20 -14.18 0.14 2.63
N LYS A 21 -14.47 -1.17 2.53
CA LYS A 21 -15.74 -1.65 1.95
C LYS A 21 -16.98 -1.23 2.75
N HIS A 22 -16.81 -0.81 4.00
CA HIS A 22 -17.88 -0.26 4.84
C HIS A 22 -18.11 1.24 4.61
N ILE A 23 -17.32 1.88 3.74
CA ILE A 23 -17.49 3.28 3.29
C ILE A 23 -18.41 3.29 2.06
N ASN A 24 -19.40 4.20 2.04
CA ASN A 24 -20.41 4.26 0.98
C ASN A 24 -20.20 5.40 -0.04
N ASN A 25 -19.41 6.42 0.31
CA ASN A 25 -19.12 7.55 -0.57
C ASN A 25 -17.79 7.41 -1.34
N TYR A 26 -17.12 6.28 -1.17
CA TYR A 26 -15.93 5.89 -1.93
C TYR A 26 -16.08 4.44 -2.41
N THR A 27 -15.59 4.15 -3.60
CA THR A 27 -15.32 2.77 -4.00
C THR A 27 -13.93 2.37 -3.48
N SER A 28 -13.69 1.08 -3.21
CA SER A 28 -12.39 0.62 -2.72
C SER A 28 -11.99 -0.72 -3.34
N THR A 29 -10.75 -0.85 -3.80
CA THR A 29 -10.25 -2.12 -4.37
C THR A 29 -8.76 -2.32 -4.07
N HIS A 30 -8.34 -3.58 -4.06
CA HIS A 30 -6.94 -3.98 -3.93
C HIS A 30 -6.48 -4.43 -5.32
N GLU A 31 -5.47 -3.74 -5.87
CA GLU A 31 -4.82 -4.10 -7.14
C GLU A 31 -5.77 -4.14 -8.37
N SER A 32 -6.69 -3.16 -8.49
CA SER A 32 -7.77 -3.19 -9.50
C SER A 32 -7.29 -3.09 -10.94
N LEU A 33 -6.22 -2.33 -11.19
CA LEU A 33 -5.74 -2.02 -12.55
C LEU A 33 -4.35 -2.59 -12.87
N ILE A 34 -3.85 -3.57 -12.08
CA ILE A 34 -2.45 -4.03 -12.16
C ILE A 34 -2.04 -4.61 -13.53
N LYS A 35 -2.99 -5.15 -14.30
CA LYS A 35 -2.72 -5.73 -15.63
C LYS A 35 -2.80 -4.72 -16.77
N LEU A 36 -3.25 -3.50 -16.49
CA LEU A 36 -3.47 -2.48 -17.51
C LEU A 36 -2.19 -1.68 -17.76
N THR A 37 -2.03 -1.16 -18.98
CA THR A 37 -0.85 -0.39 -19.40
C THR A 37 -1.25 1.00 -19.91
N GLY A 38 -0.25 1.86 -20.18
CA GLY A 38 -0.48 3.23 -20.65
C GLY A 38 -1.41 4.02 -19.73
N LYS A 39 -2.23 4.93 -20.28
CA LYS A 39 -3.18 5.75 -19.50
C LYS A 39 -4.16 4.91 -18.66
N LYS A 40 -4.48 3.67 -19.09
CA LYS A 40 -5.41 2.77 -18.39
C LYS A 40 -4.86 2.27 -17.05
N ARG A 41 -3.54 2.14 -16.89
CA ARG A 41 -2.90 1.68 -15.63
C ARG A 41 -3.30 2.49 -14.40
N LEU A 42 -3.54 3.78 -14.59
CA LEU A 42 -3.88 4.73 -13.53
C LEU A 42 -5.27 5.32 -13.75
N ALA A 43 -6.16 4.67 -14.52
CA ALA A 43 -7.50 5.17 -14.85
C ALA A 43 -8.55 4.85 -13.77
N TYR A 44 -8.24 5.19 -12.52
CA TYR A 44 -9.16 4.95 -11.39
C TYR A 44 -10.39 5.87 -11.49
N PRO A 45 -11.59 5.38 -11.12
CA PRO A 45 -12.79 6.21 -11.06
C PRO A 45 -12.65 7.31 -10.00
N LEU A 46 -13.51 8.32 -10.07
CA LEU A 46 -13.57 9.36 -9.05
C LEU A 46 -14.02 8.77 -7.71
N ASN A 47 -13.50 9.32 -6.60
CA ASN A 47 -13.81 8.85 -5.24
C ASN A 47 -13.50 7.36 -5.06
N HIS A 48 -12.27 7.00 -5.42
CA HIS A 48 -11.78 5.64 -5.33
C HIS A 48 -10.59 5.54 -4.36
N ILE A 49 -10.60 4.51 -3.52
CA ILE A 49 -9.51 4.09 -2.64
C ILE A 49 -8.84 2.88 -3.28
N GLU A 50 -7.61 3.05 -3.75
CA GLU A 50 -6.81 1.94 -4.29
C GLU A 50 -5.67 1.60 -3.33
N ALA A 51 -5.53 0.33 -3.00
CA ALA A 51 -4.31 -0.20 -2.42
C ALA A 51 -3.63 -1.13 -3.42
N ASP A 52 -2.39 -0.79 -3.78
CA ASP A 52 -1.60 -1.54 -4.75
C ASP A 52 -0.12 -1.24 -4.47
N ASN A 53 0.61 -2.24 -3.97
CA ASN A 53 2.02 -2.07 -3.60
C ASN A 53 2.91 -1.75 -4.81
N ARG A 54 2.46 -2.05 -6.04
CA ARG A 54 3.21 -1.77 -7.27
C ARG A 54 3.13 -0.31 -7.68
N LEU A 55 2.24 0.50 -7.10
CA LEU A 55 2.20 1.94 -7.37
C LEU A 55 3.50 2.66 -6.98
N SER A 56 4.30 2.07 -6.09
CA SER A 56 5.67 2.51 -5.78
C SER A 56 6.59 2.60 -7.01
N TRP A 57 6.32 1.80 -8.04
CA TRP A 57 7.04 1.85 -9.33
C TRP A 57 6.43 2.82 -10.34
N PHE A 58 5.27 3.40 -10.05
CA PHE A 58 4.54 4.32 -10.93
C PHE A 58 4.42 5.74 -10.36
N LEU A 59 5.20 6.09 -9.34
CA LEU A 59 5.05 7.35 -8.60
C LEU A 59 5.16 8.59 -9.48
N GLY A 60 6.07 8.65 -10.45
CA GLY A 60 6.15 9.78 -11.39
C GLY A 60 4.89 9.94 -12.26
N ARG A 61 4.29 8.83 -12.70
CA ARG A 61 3.04 8.85 -13.49
C ARG A 61 1.81 9.12 -12.61
N LEU A 62 1.87 8.69 -11.35
CA LEU A 62 0.87 8.99 -10.34
C LEU A 62 0.88 10.48 -10.00
N ASP A 63 2.07 11.08 -9.87
CA ASP A 63 2.28 12.51 -9.67
C ASP A 63 1.69 13.32 -10.83
N GLN A 64 2.11 13.01 -12.06
CA GLN A 64 1.61 13.68 -13.27
C GLN A 64 0.08 13.69 -13.38
N LYS A 65 -0.58 12.61 -12.93
CA LYS A 65 -2.03 12.47 -13.05
C LYS A 65 -2.80 13.06 -11.87
N TYR A 66 -2.34 12.82 -10.65
CA TYR A 66 -3.11 13.08 -9.44
C TYR A 66 -2.51 14.19 -8.57
N ALA A 67 -1.18 14.33 -8.49
CA ALA A 67 -0.48 15.36 -7.73
C ALA A 67 -1.17 15.69 -6.38
N ASN A 68 -1.43 16.97 -6.07
CA ASN A 68 -2.12 17.38 -4.85
C ASN A 68 -3.66 17.20 -4.89
N ASN A 69 -4.23 16.66 -5.97
CA ASN A 69 -5.67 16.41 -6.12
C ASN A 69 -6.10 15.03 -5.57
N ALA A 70 -5.17 14.29 -4.96
CA ALA A 70 -5.42 13.03 -4.28
C ALA A 70 -4.95 13.10 -2.83
N PHE A 71 -5.41 12.13 -2.03
CA PHE A 71 -4.94 11.92 -0.68
C PHE A 71 -4.10 10.64 -0.62
N TYR A 72 -2.93 10.70 -0.01
CA TYR A 72 -1.99 9.60 0.02
C TYR A 72 -1.83 9.04 1.43
N VAL A 73 -1.93 7.73 1.55
CA VAL A 73 -1.61 7.02 2.80
C VAL A 73 -0.33 6.25 2.58
N HIS A 74 0.68 6.52 3.40
CA HIS A 74 1.84 5.63 3.51
C HIS A 74 1.52 4.59 4.58
N LEU A 75 1.19 3.38 4.13
CA LEU A 75 0.87 2.25 5.00
C LEU A 75 2.13 1.43 5.27
N SER A 76 2.59 1.49 6.51
CA SER A 76 3.77 0.79 7.00
C SER A 76 3.41 -0.25 8.07
N ARG A 77 4.36 -1.12 8.36
CA ARG A 77 4.37 -2.10 9.46
C ARG A 77 5.79 -2.14 10.00
N ASN A 78 5.98 -2.63 11.22
CA ASN A 78 7.27 -3.02 11.77
C ASN A 78 8.13 -3.72 10.69
N ARG A 79 9.34 -3.19 10.50
CA ARG A 79 10.24 -3.60 9.43
C ARG A 79 10.60 -5.07 9.53
N GLN A 80 11.06 -5.52 10.70
CA GLN A 80 11.46 -6.91 10.93
C GLN A 80 10.30 -7.89 10.63
N GLN A 81 9.10 -7.61 11.13
CA GLN A 81 7.94 -8.45 10.85
C GLN A 81 7.54 -8.47 9.35
N THR A 82 7.81 -7.38 8.64
CA THR A 82 7.60 -7.28 7.19
C THR A 82 8.65 -8.10 6.45
N THR A 83 9.92 -7.99 6.83
CA THR A 83 11.04 -8.79 6.34
C THR A 83 10.76 -10.28 6.50
N GLU A 84 10.47 -10.73 7.71
CA GLU A 84 10.13 -12.13 8.01
C GLU A 84 8.94 -12.64 7.18
N SER A 85 7.94 -11.78 6.90
CA SER A 85 6.81 -12.14 6.05
C SER A 85 7.23 -12.34 4.59
N PHE A 86 8.16 -11.53 4.09
CA PHE A 86 8.64 -11.62 2.71
C PHE A 86 9.65 -12.75 2.51
N CYS A 87 10.54 -13.02 3.48
CA CYS A 87 11.50 -14.13 3.39
C CYS A 87 10.81 -15.48 3.16
N LYS A 88 9.61 -15.68 3.74
CA LYS A 88 8.76 -16.87 3.49
C LYS A 88 8.26 -17.01 2.03
N ARG A 89 8.54 -16.05 1.15
CA ARG A 89 7.97 -15.92 -0.20
C ARG A 89 9.03 -15.69 -1.27
N GLU A 90 10.30 -16.01 -0.99
CA GLU A 90 11.46 -15.78 -1.88
C GLU A 90 11.18 -16.12 -3.35
N HIS A 91 10.59 -17.29 -3.61
CA HIS A 91 10.42 -17.80 -4.97
C HIS A 91 9.13 -17.33 -5.67
N SER A 92 8.45 -16.32 -5.14
CA SER A 92 7.17 -15.86 -5.67
C SER A 92 6.95 -14.35 -5.57
N GLY A 93 6.00 -13.85 -6.37
CA GLY A 93 5.52 -12.48 -6.24
C GLY A 93 6.60 -11.41 -6.43
N ILE A 94 6.46 -10.31 -5.70
CA ILE A 94 7.28 -9.11 -5.91
C ILE A 94 8.76 -9.31 -5.54
N ILE A 95 9.06 -10.16 -4.56
CA ILE A 95 10.45 -10.42 -4.15
C ILE A 95 11.21 -11.17 -5.24
N LYS A 96 10.60 -12.21 -5.84
CA LYS A 96 11.17 -12.87 -7.01
C LYS A 96 11.39 -11.86 -8.15
N SER A 97 10.40 -11.04 -8.47
CA SER A 97 10.53 -10.03 -9.54
C SER A 97 11.60 -8.98 -9.23
N TYR A 98 11.78 -8.60 -7.96
CA TYR A 98 12.82 -7.68 -7.55
C TYR A 98 14.20 -8.32 -7.70
N LYS A 99 14.40 -9.51 -7.13
CA LYS A 99 15.64 -10.28 -7.24
C LYS A 99 16.05 -10.52 -8.69
N GLU A 100 15.17 -11.12 -9.49
CA GLU A 100 15.51 -11.55 -10.85
C GLU A 100 15.44 -10.42 -11.87
N GLY A 101 14.51 -9.48 -11.70
CA GLY A 101 14.24 -8.44 -12.69
C GLY A 101 14.92 -7.11 -12.41
N VAL A 102 14.97 -6.68 -11.14
CA VAL A 102 15.56 -5.39 -10.76
C VAL A 102 17.04 -5.56 -10.42
N LEU A 103 17.37 -6.57 -9.61
CA LEU A 103 18.75 -6.88 -9.21
C LEU A 103 19.45 -7.86 -10.17
N LEU A 104 18.80 -8.26 -11.27
CA LEU A 104 19.34 -9.16 -12.30
C LEU A 104 19.90 -10.49 -11.75
N GLY A 105 19.23 -11.05 -10.75
CA GLY A 105 19.58 -12.29 -10.08
C GLY A 105 20.28 -12.10 -8.74
N GLY A 106 20.80 -10.89 -8.48
CA GLY A 106 21.73 -10.65 -7.37
C GLY A 106 23.05 -11.41 -7.55
N GLU A 107 23.89 -11.36 -6.53
CA GLU A 107 25.13 -12.14 -6.47
C GLU A 107 25.00 -13.25 -5.41
N GLN A 108 25.54 -13.01 -4.21
CA GLN A 108 25.56 -13.95 -3.09
C GLN A 108 24.76 -13.48 -1.88
N GLN A 109 23.95 -12.44 -2.03
CA GLN A 109 23.11 -11.94 -0.94
C GLN A 109 22.15 -13.01 -0.45
N GLY A 110 21.99 -13.09 0.87
CA GLY A 110 20.92 -13.86 1.48
C GLY A 110 19.55 -13.27 1.15
N ILE A 111 18.49 -14.08 1.27
CA ILE A 111 17.12 -13.62 1.02
C ILE A 111 16.73 -12.43 1.91
N GLU A 112 17.19 -12.41 3.16
CA GLU A 112 16.88 -11.34 4.10
C GLU A 112 17.43 -10.00 3.61
N GLU A 113 18.67 -9.97 3.16
CA GLU A 113 19.31 -8.77 2.60
C GLU A 113 18.58 -8.27 1.35
N ILE A 114 18.18 -9.18 0.44
CA ILE A 114 17.38 -8.83 -0.75
C ILE A 114 16.03 -8.22 -0.36
N VAL A 115 15.38 -8.77 0.66
CA VAL A 115 14.08 -8.30 1.15
C VAL A 115 14.23 -6.94 1.84
N GLU A 116 15.28 -6.74 2.64
CA GLU A 116 15.55 -5.47 3.30
C GLU A 116 15.86 -4.36 2.30
N ASP A 117 16.63 -4.66 1.25
CA ASP A 117 16.92 -3.74 0.14
C ASP A 117 15.64 -3.38 -0.64
N TYR A 118 14.77 -4.35 -0.91
CA TYR A 118 13.45 -4.11 -1.51
C TYR A 118 12.60 -3.17 -0.64
N ILE A 119 12.52 -3.43 0.66
CA ILE A 119 11.75 -2.61 1.61
C ILE A 119 12.33 -1.18 1.61
N GLU A 120 13.64 -1.05 1.73
CA GLU A 120 14.32 0.25 1.74
C GLU A 120 14.03 1.05 0.47
N THR A 121 14.14 0.41 -0.69
CA THR A 121 13.90 1.01 -1.98
C THR A 121 12.47 1.54 -2.10
N VAL A 122 11.48 0.73 -1.74
CA VAL A 122 10.07 1.13 -1.85
C VAL A 122 9.72 2.22 -0.83
N GLU A 123 10.16 2.09 0.43
CA GLU A 123 9.92 3.08 1.48
C GLU A 123 10.55 4.43 1.12
N THR A 124 11.80 4.43 0.64
CA THR A 124 12.50 5.66 0.22
C THR A 124 11.82 6.31 -0.97
N ASN A 125 11.39 5.53 -1.97
CA ASN A 125 10.65 6.06 -3.12
C ASN A 125 9.33 6.72 -2.71
N ILE A 126 8.57 6.07 -1.82
CA ILE A 126 7.31 6.62 -1.29
C ILE A 126 7.60 7.91 -0.50
N ALA A 127 8.56 7.89 0.41
CA ALA A 127 8.93 9.06 1.21
C ALA A 127 9.33 10.25 0.34
N LEU A 128 10.16 10.01 -0.69
CA LEU A 128 10.58 11.03 -1.64
C LEU A 128 9.39 11.61 -2.42
N PHE A 129 8.48 10.76 -2.91
CA PHE A 129 7.28 11.19 -3.62
C PHE A 129 6.33 12.00 -2.74
N LEU A 130 6.19 11.60 -1.47
CA LEU A 130 5.29 12.25 -0.54
C LEU A 130 5.82 13.56 0.02
N LYS A 131 7.13 13.84 -0.04
CA LYS A 131 7.78 14.95 0.68
C LYS A 131 7.06 16.29 0.54
N ASP A 132 6.53 16.60 -0.64
CA ASP A 132 5.88 17.87 -1.00
C ASP A 132 4.36 17.78 -1.18
N LYS A 133 3.76 16.62 -0.92
CA LYS A 133 2.31 16.42 -1.03
C LYS A 133 1.59 17.06 0.14
N THR A 134 0.54 17.82 -0.15
CA THR A 134 -0.27 18.51 0.86
C THR A 134 -1.20 17.55 1.61
N ASN A 135 -1.77 16.60 0.88
CA ASN A 135 -2.80 15.68 1.37
C ASN A 135 -2.19 14.29 1.58
N LYS A 136 -1.59 14.08 2.75
CA LYS A 136 -0.96 12.81 3.11
C LYS A 136 -1.16 12.42 4.58
N MET A 137 -1.00 11.15 4.87
CA MET A 137 -0.83 10.64 6.24
C MET A 137 0.06 9.41 6.27
N ILE A 138 0.69 9.20 7.43
CA ILE A 138 1.33 7.93 7.78
C ILE A 138 0.25 7.07 8.44
N PHE A 139 0.27 5.77 8.16
CA PHE A 139 -0.57 4.77 8.81
C PHE A 139 0.33 3.60 9.19
N ASN A 140 0.37 3.28 10.48
CA ASN A 140 1.15 2.16 11.00
C ASN A 140 0.22 1.01 11.37
N LEU A 141 0.52 -0.19 10.87
CA LEU A 141 -0.30 -1.38 11.13
C LEU A 141 -0.45 -1.68 12.63
N GLU A 142 0.57 -1.35 13.42
CA GLU A 142 0.59 -1.53 14.88
C GLU A 142 -0.49 -0.69 15.58
N ASN A 143 -0.87 0.46 14.99
CA ASN A 143 -1.87 1.38 15.51
C ASN A 143 -3.13 1.41 14.63
N ALA A 144 -3.37 0.35 13.85
CA ALA A 144 -4.30 0.41 12.73
C ALA A 144 -5.73 0.85 13.08
N SER A 145 -6.24 0.51 14.27
CA SER A 145 -7.58 0.97 14.68
C SER A 145 -7.65 2.49 14.82
N ASP A 146 -6.64 3.10 15.44
CA ASP A 146 -6.59 4.54 15.72
C ASP A 146 -6.23 5.32 14.45
N ASP A 147 -5.24 4.84 13.69
CA ASP A 147 -4.86 5.45 12.42
C ASP A 147 -6.00 5.36 11.39
N PHE A 148 -6.79 4.29 11.41
CA PHE A 148 -7.98 4.18 10.54
C PHE A 148 -9.11 5.11 10.95
N GLU A 149 -9.30 5.36 12.26
CA GLU A 149 -10.24 6.37 12.73
C GLU A 149 -9.85 7.77 12.21
N ILE A 150 -8.55 8.11 12.30
CA ILE A 150 -8.03 9.38 11.76
C ILE A 150 -8.22 9.46 10.25
N PHE A 151 -7.91 8.38 9.53
CA PHE A 151 -8.14 8.28 8.09
C PHE A 151 -9.60 8.53 7.73
N TRP A 152 -10.52 7.86 8.41
CA TRP A 152 -11.98 7.98 8.19
C TRP A 152 -12.43 9.45 8.22
N HIS A 153 -11.98 10.20 9.24
CA HIS A 153 -12.31 11.61 9.38
C HIS A 153 -11.63 12.47 8.31
N LYS A 154 -10.34 12.27 8.04
CA LYS A 154 -9.58 13.05 7.04
C LYS A 154 -10.20 12.98 5.64
N ILE A 155 -10.77 11.84 5.26
CA ILE A 155 -11.38 11.67 3.94
C ILE A 155 -12.89 11.97 3.92
N SER A 156 -13.45 12.38 5.07
CA SER A 156 -14.89 12.57 5.26
C SER A 156 -15.69 11.32 4.84
N ALA A 157 -15.24 10.15 5.28
CA ALA A 157 -15.91 8.88 4.98
C ALA A 157 -17.30 8.83 5.62
N ARG A 158 -18.23 8.23 4.90
CA ARG A 158 -19.60 7.96 5.32
C ARG A 158 -19.86 6.46 5.22
N GLY A 159 -20.62 5.89 6.14
CA GLY A 159 -20.90 4.46 6.20
C GLY A 159 -20.83 3.89 7.61
N ASP A 160 -20.62 2.59 7.72
CA ASP A 160 -20.56 1.88 9.01
C ASP A 160 -19.14 1.89 9.57
N ARG A 161 -18.81 3.00 10.26
CA ARG A 161 -17.51 3.20 10.89
C ARG A 161 -17.16 2.10 11.90
N GLN A 162 -18.13 1.64 12.68
CA GLN A 162 -17.88 0.63 13.72
C GLN A 162 -17.49 -0.72 13.10
N ARG A 163 -18.18 -1.15 12.04
CA ARG A 163 -17.78 -2.35 11.29
C ARG A 163 -16.42 -2.20 10.64
N ALA A 164 -16.14 -1.02 10.07
CA ALA A 164 -14.85 -0.74 9.46
C ALA A 164 -13.68 -0.91 10.44
N ILE A 165 -13.79 -0.34 11.65
CA ILE A 165 -12.77 -0.48 12.70
C ILE A 165 -12.62 -1.94 13.15
N LYS A 166 -13.73 -2.70 13.19
CA LYS A 166 -13.72 -4.10 13.62
C LYS A 166 -12.89 -5.01 12.70
N GLU A 167 -12.74 -4.67 11.41
CA GLU A 167 -11.87 -5.40 10.48
C GLU A 167 -10.41 -5.45 10.97
N TRP A 168 -9.95 -4.40 11.66
CA TRP A 168 -8.58 -4.31 12.21
C TRP A 168 -8.38 -5.13 13.50
N ARG A 169 -9.47 -5.46 14.20
CA ARG A 169 -9.45 -6.29 15.42
C ARG A 169 -9.56 -7.78 15.11
N THR A 170 -9.92 -8.11 13.88
CA THR A 170 -10.04 -9.49 13.43
C THR A 170 -8.66 -9.97 13.01
N ILE A 171 -8.02 -10.77 13.85
CA ILE A 171 -6.78 -11.46 13.47
C ILE A 171 -7.16 -12.48 12.39
N TYR A 172 -7.06 -12.09 11.13
CA TYR A 172 -6.98 -13.05 10.04
C TYR A 172 -5.66 -13.80 10.24
N ASN A 173 -5.76 -15.07 10.65
CA ASN A 173 -4.62 -15.94 10.91
C ASN A 173 -3.54 -15.74 9.84
N ALA A 174 -2.38 -15.29 10.31
CA ALA A 174 -1.24 -14.98 9.48
C ALA A 174 -0.58 -16.28 9.01
N SER A 175 -0.85 -16.64 7.75
CA SER A 175 -0.17 -17.67 6.93
C SER A 175 -0.69 -19.09 7.10
N ASP A 176 -1.28 -19.62 6.04
CA ASP A 176 -0.79 -20.87 5.43
C ASP A 176 0.29 -20.50 4.40
#